data_AF-A0A3M6VMB0-F1
#
_entry.id   AF-A0A3M6VMB0-F1
#
_cell.length_a   1.000
_cell.length_b   1.000
_cell.length_c   1.000
_cell.angle_alpha   90.00
_cell.angle_beta   90.00
_cell.angle_gamma   90.00
#
_symmetry.space_group_name_H-M   'P 1'
#
loop_
_entity.id
_entity.type
_entity.pdbx_description
1 polymer ?
#
loop_
_entity_poly.entity_id
_entity_poly.type
_entity_poly.pdbx_seq_one_letter_code
_entity_poly.pdbx_strand_id
1 'polypeptide(L)'
;MEEKGDGALGMANVGGAGNVAKVVLLLLNMMFMVFGCLLVYFSHRVKKSGWLDAFESDYTWIGSSTLIFTLVLGAVVIIVSAFGCFGALLQQKLLLTSYAIVLVITTILFIVVTVGANMANSKAYNWSSVVYPATNDEASLGSNFNQLYCYAQVPYYCQDATVNTMLKMFNVSAPGHFTDMTTNVTNICSTVKLPIISNVCIVCDLTAKYKKYSMVLDWIETSCPRTSTNQVWCGGFLLNATAANDMSTNAPFMECRSAFYQLVEKWTNVVIVASTICIIAAGIVLVMTGVLWRNVRAARQPTEIVATSPAPIYHNCDQMIGLSQRSEATNTNNFSMFSTAPCNPNPGHRRYDSPY
;
A
#
# COMPACT_ATOMS: atom_id res chain seq x y z
N MET A 1 4.32 -48.41 -42.61
CA MET A 1 3.08 -48.15 -41.86
C MET A 1 3.47 -47.35 -40.64
N GLU A 2 2.87 -46.15 -40.53
CA GLU A 2 2.70 -45.26 -39.37
C GLU A 2 3.93 -44.99 -38.47
N GLU A 3 4.54 -43.80 -38.45
CA GLU A 3 4.09 -42.40 -38.32
C GLU A 3 3.63 -41.99 -36.90
N LYS A 4 4.42 -41.04 -36.33
CA LYS A 4 4.12 -39.96 -35.38
C LYS A 4 3.13 -40.22 -34.23
N GLY A 5 3.63 -40.10 -32.99
CA GLY A 5 2.80 -40.01 -31.77
C GLY A 5 3.20 -38.98 -30.70
N ASP A 6 4.38 -38.34 -30.74
CA ASP A 6 4.89 -37.62 -29.54
C ASP A 6 4.81 -36.08 -29.60
N GLY A 7 4.16 -35.51 -30.62
CA GLY A 7 4.08 -34.06 -30.81
C GLY A 7 2.90 -33.35 -30.13
N ALA A 8 1.86 -34.07 -29.71
CA ALA A 8 0.58 -33.46 -29.33
C ALA A 8 0.43 -33.20 -27.82
N LEU A 9 1.19 -33.87 -26.95
CA LEU A 9 1.03 -33.74 -25.50
C LEU A 9 1.68 -32.47 -24.92
N GLY A 10 2.65 -31.88 -25.63
CA GLY A 10 3.39 -30.69 -25.18
C GLY A 10 2.66 -29.36 -25.41
N MET A 11 1.73 -29.27 -26.36
CA MET A 11 1.07 -28.00 -26.71
C MET A 11 -0.25 -27.74 -25.97
N ALA A 12 -0.96 -28.79 -25.52
CA ALA A 12 -2.18 -28.62 -24.72
C ALA A 12 -1.89 -28.05 -23.32
N ASN A 13 -0.74 -28.38 -22.73
CA ASN A 13 -0.38 -27.94 -21.38
C ASN A 13 0.07 -26.46 -21.32
N VAL A 14 0.53 -25.90 -22.45
CA VAL A 14 0.96 -24.49 -22.56
C VAL A 14 -0.24 -23.54 -22.67
N GLY A 15 -1.33 -23.98 -23.30
CA GLY A 15 -2.58 -23.20 -23.39
C GLY A 15 -3.29 -23.03 -22.05
N GLY A 16 -3.29 -24.08 -21.22
CA GLY A 16 -3.86 -24.04 -19.86
C GLY A 16 -3.06 -23.16 -18.90
N ALA A 17 -1.73 -23.32 -18.87
CA ALA A 17 -0.86 -22.55 -17.98
C ALA A 17 -0.86 -21.04 -18.27
N GLY A 18 -0.98 -20.65 -19.55
CA GLY A 18 -1.08 -19.25 -19.94
C GLY A 18 -2.36 -18.56 -19.46
N ASN A 19 -3.49 -19.28 -19.46
CA ASN A 19 -4.76 -18.75 -18.95
C ASN A 19 -4.78 -18.69 -17.41
N VAL A 20 -4.20 -19.69 -16.74
CA VAL A 20 -4.05 -19.67 -15.28
C VAL A 20 -3.16 -18.51 -14.85
N ALA A 21 -2.01 -18.29 -15.52
CA ALA A 21 -1.12 -17.17 -15.21
C ALA A 21 -1.80 -15.80 -15.38
N LYS A 22 -2.63 -15.63 -16.42
CA LYS A 22 -3.42 -14.40 -16.62
C LYS A 22 -4.40 -14.14 -15.48
N VAL A 23 -5.17 -15.16 -15.09
CA VAL A 23 -6.16 -15.05 -14.00
C VAL A 23 -5.46 -14.75 -12.68
N VAL A 24 -4.36 -15.44 -12.38
CA VAL A 24 -3.57 -15.22 -11.17
C VAL A 24 -2.97 -13.80 -11.14
N LEU A 25 -2.41 -13.31 -12.25
CA LEU A 25 -1.89 -11.94 -12.35
C LEU A 25 -3.00 -10.89 -12.15
N LEU A 26 -4.19 -11.13 -12.70
CA LEU A 26 -5.33 -10.23 -12.52
C LEU A 26 -5.80 -10.19 -11.06
N LEU A 27 -5.95 -11.35 -10.42
CA LEU A 27 -6.37 -11.44 -9.01
C LEU A 27 -5.36 -10.80 -8.06
N LEU A 28 -4.07 -11.00 -8.31
CA LEU A 28 -3.00 -10.44 -7.46
C LEU A 28 -2.94 -8.91 -7.59
N ASN A 29 -3.10 -8.36 -8.80
CA ASN A 29 -3.20 -6.91 -8.99
C ASN A 29 -4.47 -6.33 -8.36
N MET A 30 -5.59 -7.05 -8.39
CA MET A 30 -6.80 -6.64 -7.67
C MET A 30 -6.55 -6.59 -6.15
N MET A 31 -5.88 -7.59 -5.59
CA MET A 31 -5.49 -7.57 -4.17
C MET A 31 -4.59 -6.37 -3.86
N PHE A 32 -3.54 -6.12 -4.65
CA PHE A 32 -2.67 -4.96 -4.43
C PHE A 32 -3.41 -3.62 -4.54
N MET A 33 -4.41 -3.52 -5.42
CA MET A 33 -5.28 -2.34 -5.48
C MET A 33 -6.08 -2.17 -4.18
N VAL A 34 -6.67 -3.24 -3.65
CA VAL A 34 -7.38 -3.21 -2.36
C VAL A 34 -6.44 -2.79 -1.23
N PHE A 35 -5.24 -3.37 -1.17
CA PHE A 35 -4.24 -2.99 -0.16
C PHE A 35 -3.77 -1.55 -0.32
N GLY A 36 -3.55 -1.06 -1.53
CA GLY A 36 -3.23 0.33 -1.81
C GLY A 36 -4.32 1.28 -1.32
N CYS A 37 -5.59 0.96 -1.60
CA CYS A 37 -6.74 1.71 -1.09
C CYS A 37 -6.81 1.70 0.44
N LEU A 38 -6.57 0.55 1.08
CA LEU A 38 -6.53 0.43 2.53
C LEU A 38 -5.38 1.25 3.15
N LEU A 39 -4.19 1.25 2.54
CA LEU A 39 -3.06 2.06 2.98
C LEU A 39 -3.35 3.56 2.90
N VAL A 40 -3.96 4.03 1.81
CA VAL A 40 -4.37 5.44 1.66
C VAL A 40 -5.46 5.78 2.69
N TYR A 41 -6.46 4.91 2.83
CA TYR A 41 -7.54 5.09 3.82
C TYR A 41 -6.98 5.18 5.24
N PHE A 42 -6.11 4.25 5.62
CA PHE A 42 -5.47 4.23 6.93
C PHE A 42 -4.61 5.47 7.16
N SER A 43 -3.76 5.85 6.20
CA SER A 43 -2.91 7.04 6.32
C SER A 43 -3.73 8.31 6.53
N HIS A 44 -4.82 8.46 5.78
CA HIS A 44 -5.73 9.59 5.93
C HIS A 44 -6.52 9.53 7.25
N ARG A 45 -6.94 8.33 7.70
CA ARG A 45 -7.64 8.13 8.97
C ARG A 45 -6.72 8.47 10.15
N VAL A 46 -5.47 8.00 10.15
CA VAL A 46 -4.47 8.31 11.18
C VAL A 46 -4.16 9.80 11.20
N LYS A 47 -3.96 10.43 10.04
CA LYS A 47 -3.77 11.90 9.96
C LYS A 47 -4.94 12.68 10.53
N LYS A 48 -6.17 12.26 10.23
CA LYS A 48 -7.37 12.91 10.76
C LYS A 48 -7.65 12.58 12.22
N SER A 49 -7.10 11.50 12.76
CA SER A 49 -7.34 11.06 14.13
C SER A 49 -6.59 11.85 15.18
N GLY A 50 -5.53 12.56 14.78
CA GLY A 50 -4.65 13.29 15.69
C GLY A 50 -3.81 12.42 16.62
N TRP A 51 -3.86 11.08 16.47
CA TRP A 51 -2.89 10.18 17.11
C TRP A 51 -1.44 10.52 16.76
N LEU A 52 -1.21 11.13 15.58
CA LEU A 52 0.12 11.60 15.19
C LEU A 52 0.72 12.63 16.12
N ASP A 53 -0.12 13.48 16.71
CA ASP A 53 0.33 14.55 17.58
C ASP A 53 0.96 13.98 18.86
N ALA A 54 0.58 12.75 19.27
CA ALA A 54 1.26 12.04 20.36
C ALA A 54 2.69 11.54 20.00
N PHE A 55 3.03 11.49 18.71
CA PHE A 55 4.31 10.98 18.23
C PHE A 55 5.22 12.06 17.63
N GLU A 56 4.78 13.33 17.58
CA GLU A 56 5.39 14.37 16.73
C GLU A 56 6.54 15.16 17.39
N SER A 57 6.68 15.21 18.72
CA SER A 57 7.56 16.23 19.33
C SER A 57 9.08 15.99 19.16
N ASP A 58 9.56 14.75 19.04
CA ASP A 58 11.00 14.46 18.84
C ASP A 58 11.35 13.92 17.45
N TYR A 59 10.34 13.57 16.65
CA TYR A 59 10.53 13.05 15.30
C TYR A 59 9.66 13.80 14.29
N THR A 60 9.75 15.13 14.27
CA THR A 60 9.12 15.98 13.25
C THR A 60 9.43 15.50 11.83
N TRP A 61 10.59 14.86 11.63
CA TRP A 61 10.98 14.19 10.38
C TRP A 61 10.29 12.83 10.13
N ILE A 62 9.89 12.06 11.16
CA ILE A 62 9.25 10.74 11.01
C ILE A 62 7.72 10.85 11.00
N GLY A 63 7.08 11.65 11.87
CA GLY A 63 5.62 11.62 12.01
C GLY A 63 4.86 12.14 10.79
N SER A 64 5.09 13.39 10.43
CA SER A 64 4.43 14.04 9.29
C SER A 64 4.96 13.49 7.95
N SER A 65 6.26 13.27 7.81
CA SER A 65 6.83 12.77 6.56
C SER A 65 6.46 11.31 6.31
N THR A 66 6.54 10.40 7.28
CA THR A 66 6.34 8.96 7.04
C THR A 66 4.91 8.65 6.60
N LEU A 67 3.90 9.35 7.13
CA LEU A 67 2.52 9.15 6.68
C LEU A 67 2.20 9.85 5.37
N ILE A 68 2.83 10.99 5.07
CA ILE A 68 2.77 11.57 3.72
C ILE A 68 3.42 10.62 2.72
N PHE A 69 4.58 10.06 3.06
CA PHE A 69 5.26 9.04 2.26
C PHE A 69 4.35 7.82 2.12
N THR A 70 3.75 7.29 3.19
CA THR A 70 2.88 6.09 3.11
C THR A 70 1.63 6.36 2.27
N LEU A 71 1.08 7.58 2.30
CA LEU A 71 -0.02 8.00 1.44
C LEU A 71 0.41 8.05 -0.03
N VAL A 72 1.54 8.70 -0.33
CA VAL A 72 2.08 8.79 -1.70
C VAL A 72 2.39 7.39 -2.23
N LEU A 73 2.98 6.53 -1.39
CA LEU A 73 3.30 5.15 -1.72
C LEU A 73 2.04 4.33 -1.98
N GLY A 74 0.99 4.48 -1.16
CA GLY A 74 -0.31 3.83 -1.38
C GLY A 74 -0.94 4.24 -2.72
N ALA A 75 -0.88 5.53 -3.05
CA ALA A 75 -1.35 6.04 -4.35
C ALA A 75 -0.56 5.46 -5.54
N VAL A 76 0.76 5.36 -5.40
CA VAL A 76 1.62 4.71 -6.41
C VAL A 76 1.24 3.25 -6.58
N VAL A 77 1.04 2.50 -5.49
CA VAL A 77 0.62 1.10 -5.54
C VAL A 77 -0.71 0.93 -6.28
N ILE A 78 -1.69 1.83 -6.10
CA ILE A 78 -2.97 1.79 -6.82
C ILE A 78 -2.78 1.97 -8.33
N ILE A 79 -2.02 3.01 -8.73
CA ILE A 79 -1.75 3.31 -10.14
C ILE A 79 -1.07 2.12 -10.82
N VAL A 80 -0.11 1.51 -10.12
CA VAL A 80 0.67 0.39 -10.63
C VAL A 80 -0.19 -0.86 -10.73
N SER A 81 -1.04 -1.12 -9.73
CA SER A 81 -1.98 -2.24 -9.76
C SER A 81 -2.95 -2.11 -10.93
N ALA A 82 -3.41 -0.89 -11.24
CA ALA A 82 -4.22 -0.62 -12.42
C ALA A 82 -3.45 -0.92 -13.72
N PHE A 83 -2.20 -0.46 -13.85
CA PHE A 83 -1.35 -0.80 -14.99
C PHE A 83 -1.08 -2.30 -15.11
N GLY A 84 -0.93 -3.02 -13.99
CA GLY A 84 -0.81 -4.47 -13.95
C GLY A 84 -2.04 -5.19 -14.52
N CYS A 85 -3.24 -4.72 -14.18
CA CYS A 85 -4.49 -5.21 -14.77
C CYS A 85 -4.54 -4.98 -16.29
N PHE A 86 -4.20 -3.77 -16.77
CA PHE A 86 -4.12 -3.50 -18.21
C PHE A 86 -3.06 -4.36 -18.91
N GLY A 87 -1.98 -4.69 -18.22
CA GLY A 87 -0.92 -5.54 -18.73
C GLY A 87 -1.27 -6.99 -18.93
N ALA A 88 -1.99 -7.55 -17.97
CA ALA A 88 -2.54 -8.89 -18.09
C ALA A 88 -3.46 -9.02 -19.31
N LEU A 89 -4.18 -7.94 -19.65
CA LEU A 89 -5.09 -7.89 -20.80
C LEU A 89 -4.39 -7.65 -22.15
N LEU A 90 -3.40 -6.75 -22.21
CA LEU A 90 -2.81 -6.29 -23.47
C LEU A 90 -1.57 -7.09 -23.94
N GLN A 91 -1.02 -8.00 -23.12
CA GLN A 91 0.11 -8.88 -23.44
C GLN A 91 1.37 -8.20 -24.05
N GLN A 92 1.55 -6.90 -23.85
CA GLN A 92 2.70 -6.18 -24.41
C GLN A 92 3.97 -6.40 -23.58
N LYS A 93 5.08 -6.72 -24.25
CA LYS A 93 6.38 -7.03 -23.62
C LYS A 93 6.98 -5.87 -22.82
N LEU A 94 6.78 -4.63 -23.28
CA LEU A 94 7.25 -3.44 -22.58
C LEU A 94 6.57 -3.31 -21.20
N LEU A 95 5.29 -3.66 -21.15
CA LEU A 95 4.44 -3.48 -20.00
C LEU A 95 4.65 -4.58 -18.95
N LEU A 96 5.03 -5.79 -19.36
CA LEU A 96 5.47 -6.85 -18.43
C LEU A 96 6.81 -6.50 -17.73
N THR A 97 7.68 -5.73 -18.40
CA THR A 97 8.98 -5.34 -17.85
C THR A 97 8.83 -4.18 -16.85
N SER A 98 8.01 -3.17 -17.18
CA SER A 98 7.65 -2.11 -16.22
C SER A 98 6.94 -2.69 -15.00
N TYR A 99 6.07 -3.68 -15.19
CA TYR A 99 5.38 -4.37 -14.10
C TYR A 99 6.35 -5.03 -13.10
N ALA A 100 7.35 -5.75 -13.58
CA ALA A 100 8.35 -6.39 -12.72
C ALA A 100 9.14 -5.38 -11.88
N ILE A 101 9.56 -4.26 -12.47
CA ILE A 101 10.28 -3.19 -11.76
C ILE A 101 9.43 -2.64 -10.63
N VAL A 102 8.16 -2.32 -10.91
CA VAL A 102 7.35 -1.70 -9.86
C VAL A 102 6.95 -2.69 -8.78
N LEU A 103 6.75 -3.95 -9.13
CA LEU A 103 6.44 -4.98 -8.14
C LEU A 103 7.63 -5.24 -7.19
N VAL A 104 8.88 -5.10 -7.67
CA VAL A 104 10.07 -5.07 -6.81
C VAL A 104 10.04 -3.86 -5.88
N ILE A 105 9.73 -2.66 -6.38
CA ILE A 105 9.61 -1.45 -5.55
C ILE A 105 8.55 -1.67 -4.46
N THR A 106 7.35 -2.13 -4.82
CA THR A 106 6.27 -2.43 -3.87
C THR A 106 6.69 -3.44 -2.80
N THR A 107 7.45 -4.47 -3.18
CA THR A 107 7.98 -5.47 -2.23
C THR A 107 8.95 -4.82 -1.23
N ILE A 108 9.88 -3.99 -1.70
CA ILE A 108 10.83 -3.26 -0.84
C ILE A 108 10.06 -2.39 0.16
N LEU A 109 9.00 -1.72 -0.28
CA LEU A 109 8.18 -0.88 0.59
C LEU A 109 7.47 -1.70 1.69
N PHE A 110 6.86 -2.83 1.34
CA PHE A 110 6.22 -3.68 2.35
C PHE A 110 7.25 -4.26 3.35
N ILE A 111 8.49 -4.50 2.91
CA ILE A 111 9.57 -4.89 3.82
C ILE A 111 9.86 -3.77 4.82
N VAL A 112 10.00 -2.51 4.36
CA VAL A 112 10.22 -1.35 5.24
C VAL A 112 9.08 -1.20 6.25
N VAL A 113 7.83 -1.32 5.80
CA VAL A 113 6.65 -1.26 6.70
C VAL A 113 6.68 -2.39 7.73
N THR A 114 7.01 -3.62 7.32
CA THR A 114 7.11 -4.78 8.21
C THR A 114 8.21 -4.60 9.26
N VAL A 115 9.38 -4.09 8.86
CA VAL A 115 10.49 -3.81 9.78
C VAL A 115 10.11 -2.71 10.77
N GLY A 116 9.50 -1.61 10.29
CA GLY A 116 9.04 -0.52 11.13
C GLY A 116 7.98 -0.96 12.16
N ALA A 117 7.01 -1.76 11.73
CA ALA A 117 5.98 -2.31 12.62
C ALA A 117 6.58 -3.26 13.68
N ASN A 118 7.53 -4.13 13.31
CA ASN A 118 8.24 -4.99 14.26
C ASN A 118 9.08 -4.19 15.26
N MET A 119 9.76 -3.14 14.80
CA MET A 119 10.55 -2.26 15.67
C MET A 119 9.64 -1.54 16.67
N ALA A 120 8.50 -1.03 16.23
CA ALA A 120 7.51 -0.40 17.11
C ALA A 120 6.93 -1.39 18.13
N ASN A 121 6.58 -2.60 17.68
CA ASN A 121 6.07 -3.66 18.55
C ASN A 121 7.11 -4.07 19.61
N SER A 122 8.36 -4.29 19.18
CA SER A 122 9.47 -4.63 20.08
C SER A 122 9.74 -3.53 21.11
N LYS A 123 9.74 -2.25 20.69
CA LYS A 123 9.87 -1.13 21.63
C LYS A 123 8.72 -1.10 22.63
N ALA A 124 7.47 -1.23 22.18
CA ALA A 124 6.30 -1.24 23.04
C ALA A 124 6.35 -2.38 24.07
N TYR A 125 6.72 -3.60 23.63
CA TYR A 125 6.89 -4.75 24.51
C TYR A 125 7.98 -4.48 25.56
N ASN A 126 9.17 -4.03 25.14
CA ASN A 126 10.28 -3.76 26.03
C ASN A 126 9.91 -2.69 27.07
N TRP A 127 9.32 -1.58 26.64
CA TRP A 127 8.88 -0.51 27.53
C TRP A 127 7.80 -1.00 28.49
N SER A 128 6.80 -1.76 28.02
CA SER A 128 5.72 -2.29 28.87
C SER A 128 6.22 -3.16 30.04
N SER A 129 7.37 -3.82 29.87
CA SER A 129 7.92 -4.78 30.84
C SER A 129 8.81 -4.18 31.92
N VAL A 130 9.12 -2.88 31.84
CA VAL A 130 10.02 -2.20 32.79
C VAL A 130 9.33 -1.02 33.47
N VAL A 131 9.92 -0.56 34.57
CA VAL A 131 9.45 0.63 35.30
C VAL A 131 9.65 1.87 34.44
N TYR A 132 8.64 2.73 34.40
CA TYR A 132 8.70 3.98 33.65
C TYR A 132 9.65 5.01 34.30
N PRO A 133 10.38 5.82 33.51
CA PRO A 133 10.59 5.67 32.07
C PRO A 133 11.71 4.67 31.77
N ALA A 134 11.51 3.81 30.76
CA ALA A 134 12.53 2.94 30.23
C ALA A 134 13.62 3.73 29.49
N THR A 135 13.23 4.78 28.77
CA THR A 135 14.12 5.65 27.99
C THR A 135 13.58 7.08 27.92
N ASN A 136 14.43 8.03 27.49
CA ASN A 136 14.01 9.41 27.22
C ASN A 136 12.93 9.48 26.12
N ASP A 137 13.01 8.60 25.11
CA ASP A 137 11.98 8.48 24.07
C ASP A 137 10.61 8.12 24.68
N GLU A 138 10.58 7.21 25.67
CA GLU A 138 9.33 6.84 26.36
C GLU A 138 8.80 8.00 27.21
N ALA A 139 9.70 8.75 27.85
CA ALA A 139 9.31 9.90 28.65
C ALA A 139 8.64 11.00 27.79
N SER A 140 9.21 11.27 26.62
CA SER A 140 8.66 12.20 25.63
C SER A 140 7.32 11.72 25.08
N LEU A 141 7.23 10.44 24.73
CA LEU A 141 5.97 9.80 24.31
C LEU A 141 4.89 9.94 25.37
N GLY A 142 5.22 9.73 26.65
CA GLY A 142 4.27 9.89 27.75
C GLY A 142 3.75 11.32 27.87
N SER A 143 4.63 12.31 27.71
CA SER A 143 4.26 13.74 27.79
C SER A 143 3.31 14.13 26.65
N ASN A 144 3.63 13.70 25.44
CA ASN A 144 2.78 13.91 24.27
C ASN A 144 1.45 13.17 24.37
N PHE A 145 1.45 11.96 24.92
CA PHE A 145 0.23 11.21 25.19
C PHE A 145 -0.65 11.95 26.20
N ASN A 146 -0.09 12.46 27.31
CA ASN A 146 -0.84 13.25 28.29
C ASN A 146 -1.52 14.45 27.65
N GLN A 147 -0.76 15.19 26.82
CA GLN A 147 -1.27 16.35 26.10
C GLN A 147 -2.42 15.96 25.15
N LEU A 148 -2.22 14.92 24.33
CA LEU A 148 -3.24 14.42 23.41
C LEU A 148 -4.49 13.94 24.15
N TYR A 149 -4.32 13.20 25.25
CA TYR A 149 -5.39 12.65 26.07
C TYR A 149 -6.27 13.77 26.65
N CYS A 150 -5.66 14.84 27.17
CA CYS A 150 -6.42 15.97 27.72
C CYS A 150 -7.10 16.79 26.61
N TYR A 151 -6.42 17.04 25.48
CA TYR A 151 -7.02 17.76 24.35
C TYR A 151 -8.21 17.00 23.74
N ALA A 152 -8.12 15.68 23.62
CA ALA A 152 -9.19 14.85 23.07
C ALA A 152 -10.50 14.95 23.86
N GLN A 153 -10.43 15.26 25.16
CA GLN A 153 -11.60 15.36 26.02
C GLN A 153 -12.26 16.75 26.03
N VAL A 154 -11.58 17.80 25.55
CA VAL A 154 -12.12 19.17 25.59
C VAL A 154 -13.51 19.26 24.94
N PRO A 155 -13.77 18.68 23.75
CA PRO A 155 -15.10 18.73 23.14
C PRO A 155 -16.19 18.13 24.03
N TYR A 156 -15.92 16.98 24.67
CA TYR A 156 -16.85 16.35 25.59
C TYR A 156 -17.15 17.26 26.79
N TYR A 157 -16.12 17.84 27.43
CA TYR A 157 -16.34 18.69 28.61
C TYR A 157 -17.06 20.00 28.31
N CYS A 158 -16.83 20.57 27.13
CA CYS A 158 -17.42 21.84 26.74
C CYS A 158 -18.83 21.72 26.15
N GLN A 159 -19.15 20.59 25.52
CA GLN A 159 -20.42 20.41 24.80
C GLN A 159 -21.38 19.44 25.51
N ASP A 160 -20.88 18.34 26.05
CA ASP A 160 -21.70 17.21 26.49
C ASP A 160 -21.76 17.04 28.02
N ALA A 161 -20.66 17.32 28.72
CA ALA A 161 -20.59 17.17 30.17
C ALA A 161 -21.43 18.21 30.92
N THR A 162 -21.84 17.87 32.15
CA THR A 162 -22.49 18.84 33.04
C THR A 162 -21.48 19.87 33.54
N VAL A 163 -21.94 21.09 33.76
CA VAL A 163 -21.13 22.19 34.30
C VAL A 163 -20.45 21.78 35.60
N ASN A 164 -21.14 21.06 36.48
CA ASN A 164 -20.57 20.60 37.75
C ASN A 164 -19.46 19.56 37.58
N THR A 165 -19.53 18.70 36.55
CA THR A 165 -18.45 17.76 36.22
C THR A 165 -17.21 18.51 35.73
N MET A 166 -17.44 19.52 34.89
CA MET A 166 -16.38 20.35 34.34
C MET A 166 -15.73 21.25 35.41
N LEU A 167 -16.52 21.86 36.29
CA LEU A 167 -16.02 22.66 37.42
C LEU A 167 -15.15 21.82 38.36
N LYS A 168 -15.56 20.58 38.65
CA LYS A 168 -14.73 19.62 39.41
C LYS A 168 -13.41 19.32 38.72
N MET A 169 -13.42 19.10 37.40
CA MET A 169 -12.21 18.88 36.60
C MET A 169 -11.22 20.06 36.72
N PHE A 170 -11.71 21.29 36.69
CA PHE A 170 -10.87 22.49 36.84
C PHE A 170 -10.58 22.88 38.30
N ASN A 171 -11.05 22.09 39.27
CA ASN A 171 -10.98 22.40 40.71
C ASN A 171 -11.56 23.79 41.05
N VAL A 172 -12.65 24.16 40.38
CA VAL A 172 -13.39 25.41 40.57
C VAL A 172 -14.70 25.09 41.29
N SER A 173 -15.09 25.89 42.28
CA SER A 173 -16.37 25.78 42.97
C SER A 173 -17.25 26.99 42.67
N ALA A 174 -18.45 26.76 42.17
CA ALA A 174 -19.46 27.80 41.92
C ALA A 174 -20.83 27.37 42.49
N PRO A 175 -20.94 27.21 43.83
CA PRO A 175 -22.14 26.69 44.46
C PRO A 175 -23.33 27.62 44.20
N GLY A 176 -24.46 27.06 43.78
CA GLY A 176 -25.72 27.78 43.57
C GLY A 176 -25.82 28.56 42.24
N HIS A 177 -24.80 28.53 41.38
CA HIS A 177 -24.83 29.22 40.08
C HIS A 177 -25.41 28.38 38.93
N PHE A 178 -25.34 27.05 39.03
CA PHE A 178 -25.79 26.12 37.98
C PHE A 178 -26.57 24.95 38.59
N THR A 179 -27.58 24.48 37.88
CA THR A 179 -28.27 23.23 38.24
C THR A 179 -27.46 22.02 37.79
N ASP A 180 -27.60 20.88 38.47
CA ASP A 180 -26.84 19.66 38.17
C ASP A 180 -27.00 19.13 36.73
N MET A 181 -28.08 19.52 36.04
CA MET A 181 -28.37 19.11 34.66
C MET A 181 -27.87 20.11 33.60
N THR A 182 -27.27 21.23 33.99
CA THR A 182 -26.81 22.23 33.02
C THR A 182 -25.64 21.65 32.22
N THR A 183 -25.78 21.58 30.91
CA THR A 183 -24.74 21.13 29.94
C THR A 183 -24.41 22.27 28.96
N ASN A 184 -23.54 22.00 27.98
CA ASN A 184 -23.14 22.96 26.95
C ASN A 184 -22.53 24.24 27.52
N VAL A 185 -21.35 24.09 28.11
CA VAL A 185 -20.59 25.18 28.72
C VAL A 185 -20.22 26.24 27.69
N THR A 186 -20.00 25.87 26.42
CA THR A 186 -19.74 26.83 25.34
C THR A 186 -20.86 27.88 25.23
N ASN A 187 -22.13 27.46 25.31
CA ASN A 187 -23.27 28.39 25.29
C ASN A 187 -23.38 29.23 26.58
N ILE A 188 -22.93 28.70 27.71
CA ILE A 188 -22.89 29.46 28.97
C ILE A 188 -21.82 30.55 28.87
N CYS A 189 -20.64 30.23 28.35
CA CYS A 189 -19.56 31.18 28.16
C CYS A 189 -19.91 32.35 27.24
N SER A 190 -20.79 32.14 26.26
CA SER A 190 -21.29 33.23 25.40
C SER A 190 -22.33 34.12 26.08
N THR A 191 -23.05 33.58 27.08
CA THR A 191 -24.19 34.26 27.73
C THR A 191 -23.83 34.87 29.09
N VAL A 192 -22.92 34.24 29.82
CA VAL A 192 -22.59 34.54 31.22
C VAL A 192 -21.09 34.82 31.36
N LYS A 193 -20.75 36.04 31.75
CA LYS A 193 -19.37 36.46 32.01
C LYS A 193 -19.09 36.45 33.52
N LEU A 194 -18.76 35.28 34.04
CA LEU A 194 -18.30 35.14 35.43
C LEU A 194 -16.76 35.00 35.45
N PRO A 195 -16.04 35.78 36.28
CA PRO A 195 -14.59 35.67 36.40
C PRO A 195 -14.14 34.24 36.77
N ILE A 196 -14.95 33.55 37.56
CA ILE A 196 -14.72 32.18 38.06
C ILE A 196 -14.61 31.15 36.93
N ILE A 197 -15.29 31.36 35.79
CA ILE A 197 -15.28 30.44 34.64
C ILE A 197 -14.53 31.00 33.43
N SER A 198 -13.91 32.18 33.55
CA SER A 198 -13.26 32.85 32.41
C SER A 198 -12.17 31.98 31.75
N ASN A 199 -11.31 31.36 32.57
CA ASN A 199 -10.25 30.49 32.03
C ASN A 199 -10.80 29.21 31.41
N VAL A 200 -11.91 28.72 31.95
CA VAL A 200 -12.63 27.55 31.44
C VAL A 200 -13.25 27.86 30.06
N CYS A 201 -13.80 29.06 29.90
CA CYS A 201 -14.33 29.52 28.62
C CYS A 201 -13.24 29.64 27.54
N ILE A 202 -12.04 30.11 27.90
CA ILE A 202 -10.89 30.15 26.97
C ILE A 202 -10.56 28.75 26.45
N VAL A 203 -10.59 27.74 27.31
CA VAL A 203 -10.39 26.34 26.89
C VAL A 203 -11.51 25.88 25.95
N CYS A 204 -12.76 26.25 26.24
CA CYS A 204 -13.89 25.88 25.39
C CYS A 204 -13.94 26.57 24.03
N ASP A 205 -13.35 27.76 23.88
CA ASP A 205 -13.19 28.40 22.57
C ASP A 205 -12.28 27.57 21.64
N LEU A 206 -11.38 26.75 22.20
CA LEU A 206 -10.51 25.84 21.44
C LEU A 206 -11.20 24.54 21.02
N THR A 207 -12.46 24.31 21.39
CA THR A 207 -13.19 23.07 21.07
C THR A 207 -13.13 22.72 19.59
N ALA A 208 -13.32 23.71 18.70
CA ALA A 208 -13.27 23.49 17.24
C ALA A 208 -11.92 22.93 16.77
N LYS A 209 -10.81 23.33 17.41
CA LYS A 209 -9.46 22.82 17.12
C LYS A 209 -9.31 21.36 17.57
N TYR A 210 -9.94 20.99 18.68
CA TYR A 210 -9.79 19.68 19.31
C TYR A 210 -10.78 18.62 18.82
N LYS A 211 -11.83 19.00 18.08
CA LYS A 211 -12.74 18.05 17.41
C LYS A 211 -12.05 17.02 16.51
N LYS A 212 -10.84 17.30 16.01
CA LYS A 212 -10.04 16.34 15.23
C LYS A 212 -9.64 15.08 16.03
N TYR A 213 -9.62 15.15 17.35
CA TYR A 213 -9.22 14.04 18.22
C TYR A 213 -10.36 13.10 18.60
N SER A 214 -11.49 13.10 17.88
CA SER A 214 -12.65 12.26 18.20
C SER A 214 -12.31 10.76 18.26
N MET A 215 -11.42 10.28 17.39
CA MET A 215 -10.95 8.89 17.45
C MET A 215 -10.14 8.56 18.70
N VAL A 216 -9.38 9.53 19.21
CA VAL A 216 -8.66 9.37 20.48
C VAL A 216 -9.68 9.35 21.61
N LEU A 217 -10.69 10.23 21.57
CA LEU A 217 -11.77 10.24 22.55
C LEU A 217 -12.52 8.90 22.59
N ASP A 218 -12.91 8.34 21.44
CA ASP A 218 -13.57 7.02 21.36
C ASP A 218 -12.70 5.91 21.98
N TRP A 219 -11.38 5.96 21.74
CA TRP A 219 -10.44 5.01 22.33
C TRP A 219 -10.29 5.20 23.85
N ILE A 220 -10.22 6.45 24.33
CA ILE A 220 -10.19 6.77 25.77
C ILE A 220 -11.42 6.16 26.44
N GLU A 221 -12.61 6.41 25.91
CA GLU A 221 -13.86 5.93 26.52
C GLU A 221 -13.94 4.40 26.61
N THR A 222 -13.35 3.69 25.65
CA THR A 222 -13.43 2.22 25.55
C THR A 222 -12.27 1.50 26.23
N SER A 223 -11.06 2.05 26.16
CA SER A 223 -9.82 1.34 26.51
C SER A 223 -9.09 1.92 27.71
N CYS A 224 -9.24 3.22 27.98
CA CYS A 224 -8.68 3.85 29.18
C CYS A 224 -9.61 4.96 29.69
N PRO A 225 -10.73 4.60 30.35
CA PRO A 225 -11.77 5.54 30.71
C PRO A 225 -11.28 6.56 31.73
N ARG A 226 -11.93 7.72 31.70
CA ARG A 226 -11.64 8.86 32.58
C ARG A 226 -11.87 8.51 34.05
N THR A 227 -10.95 8.92 34.92
CA THR A 227 -11.02 8.78 36.38
C THR A 227 -11.07 10.16 36.99
N SER A 228 -11.63 10.31 38.20
CA SER A 228 -11.69 11.62 38.85
C SER A 228 -10.30 12.26 39.06
N THR A 229 -9.27 11.43 39.24
CA THR A 229 -7.87 11.86 39.41
C THR A 229 -7.29 12.39 38.10
N ASN A 230 -7.39 11.63 37.01
CA ASN A 230 -6.84 12.06 35.71
C ASN A 230 -7.61 13.25 35.11
N GLN A 231 -8.88 13.40 35.45
CA GLN A 231 -9.68 14.57 35.09
C GLN A 231 -9.16 15.85 35.74
N VAL A 232 -8.95 15.85 37.05
CA VAL A 232 -8.39 17.01 37.76
C VAL A 232 -7.02 17.37 37.24
N TRP A 233 -6.20 16.36 36.96
CA TRP A 233 -4.89 16.55 36.36
C TRP A 233 -4.99 17.23 34.98
N CYS A 234 -5.87 16.73 34.11
CA CYS A 234 -6.10 17.35 32.80
C CYS A 234 -6.66 18.77 32.90
N GLY A 235 -7.50 19.07 33.89
CA GLY A 235 -7.99 20.43 34.12
C GLY A 235 -6.86 21.39 34.47
N GLY A 236 -5.97 20.98 35.38
CA GLY A 236 -4.76 21.74 35.70
C GLY A 236 -3.83 21.93 34.49
N PHE A 237 -3.65 20.88 33.68
CA PHE A 237 -2.87 20.95 32.44
C PHE A 237 -3.47 21.94 31.43
N LEU A 238 -4.78 21.89 31.19
CA LEU A 238 -5.46 22.75 30.22
C LEU A 238 -5.45 24.23 30.64
N LEU A 239 -5.41 24.52 31.94
CA LEU A 239 -5.34 25.89 32.45
C LEU A 239 -3.92 26.47 32.46
N ASN A 240 -2.92 25.66 32.84
CA ASN A 240 -1.57 26.16 33.11
C ASN A 240 -0.54 25.75 32.04
N ALA A 241 -0.88 24.86 31.11
CA ALA A 241 -0.06 24.33 30.00
C ALA A 241 1.33 23.76 30.37
N THR A 242 1.69 23.71 31.65
CA THR A 242 3.04 23.42 32.16
C THR A 242 3.17 22.03 32.78
N ALA A 243 2.05 21.32 32.97
CA ALA A 243 2.03 20.03 33.63
C ALA A 243 2.28 18.81 32.71
N ALA A 244 2.44 18.95 31.39
CA ALA A 244 2.57 17.78 30.49
C ALA A 244 3.70 16.81 30.89
N ASN A 245 4.79 17.35 31.41
CA ASN A 245 5.96 16.58 31.87
C ASN A 245 5.83 16.04 33.31
N ASP A 246 4.78 16.43 34.03
CA ASP A 246 4.49 15.88 35.35
C ASP A 246 3.93 14.46 35.20
N MET A 247 4.81 13.48 35.39
CA MET A 247 4.49 12.05 35.32
C MET A 247 4.10 11.50 36.69
N SER A 248 3.29 12.26 37.42
CA SER A 248 2.69 11.78 38.66
C SER A 248 1.77 10.58 38.38
N THR A 249 1.47 9.79 39.42
CA THR A 249 0.62 8.59 39.29
C THR A 249 -0.77 8.88 38.70
N ASN A 250 -1.22 10.13 38.77
CA ASN A 250 -2.51 10.59 38.27
C ASN A 250 -2.44 11.09 36.82
N ALA A 251 -1.25 11.15 36.24
CA ALA A 251 -1.08 11.53 34.84
C ALA A 251 -1.71 10.47 33.93
N PRO A 252 -2.44 10.86 32.88
CA PRO A 252 -3.15 9.92 32.00
C PRO A 252 -2.27 8.80 31.45
N PHE A 253 -1.04 9.10 31.04
CA PHE A 253 -0.12 8.10 30.51
C PHE A 253 0.21 7.05 31.56
N MET A 254 0.39 7.41 32.84
CA MET A 254 0.73 6.47 33.89
C MET A 254 -0.43 5.48 34.16
N GLU A 255 -1.68 5.96 34.11
CA GLU A 255 -2.87 5.11 34.23
C GLU A 255 -3.10 4.26 32.95
N CYS A 256 -2.90 4.86 31.78
CA CYS A 256 -3.21 4.26 30.48
C CYS A 256 -2.06 3.51 29.81
N ARG A 257 -0.86 3.47 30.41
CA ARG A 257 0.38 2.95 29.79
C ARG A 257 0.21 1.55 29.21
N SER A 258 -0.39 0.65 29.99
CA SER A 258 -0.63 -0.74 29.57
C SER A 258 -1.64 -0.83 28.43
N ALA A 259 -2.77 -0.12 28.53
CA ALA A 259 -3.79 -0.07 27.48
C ALA A 259 -3.24 0.53 26.18
N PHE A 260 -2.39 1.55 26.28
CA PHE A 260 -1.71 2.16 25.15
C PHE A 260 -0.75 1.18 24.46
N TYR A 261 0.06 0.41 25.20
CA TYR A 261 0.93 -0.58 24.57
C TYR A 261 0.17 -1.76 23.96
N GLN A 262 -0.94 -2.19 24.57
CA GLN A 262 -1.83 -3.17 23.95
C GLN A 262 -2.44 -2.67 22.63
N LEU A 263 -2.75 -1.36 22.55
CA LEU A 263 -3.15 -0.74 21.29
C LEU A 263 -2.03 -0.88 20.26
N VAL A 264 -0.80 -0.44 20.59
CA VAL A 264 0.36 -0.51 19.68
C VAL A 264 0.62 -1.94 19.22
N GLU A 265 0.56 -2.92 20.12
CA GLU A 265 0.73 -4.34 19.81
C GLU A 265 -0.33 -4.84 18.81
N LYS A 266 -1.63 -4.59 19.09
CA LYS A 266 -2.72 -4.99 18.18
C LYS A 266 -2.57 -4.38 16.79
N TRP A 267 -2.25 -3.09 16.72
CA TRP A 267 -2.06 -2.40 15.44
C TRP A 267 -0.87 -2.92 14.66
N THR A 268 0.29 -3.06 15.32
CA THR A 268 1.51 -3.53 14.67
C THR A 268 1.39 -4.97 14.20
N ASN A 269 0.77 -5.86 14.99
CA ASN A 269 0.53 -7.26 14.59
C ASN A 269 -0.34 -7.34 13.33
N VAL A 270 -1.43 -6.56 13.25
CA VAL A 270 -2.28 -6.51 12.04
C VAL A 270 -1.48 -6.04 10.83
N VAL A 271 -0.66 -4.99 10.99
CA VAL A 271 0.18 -4.45 9.91
C VAL A 271 1.25 -5.45 9.46
N ILE A 272 1.88 -6.17 10.39
CA ILE A 272 2.90 -7.20 10.10
C ILE A 272 2.25 -8.35 9.30
N VAL A 273 1.11 -8.88 9.74
CA VAL A 273 0.41 -9.97 9.04
C VAL A 273 -0.04 -9.53 7.64
N ALA A 274 -0.64 -8.34 7.51
CA ALA A 274 -1.07 -7.85 6.20
C ALA A 274 0.12 -7.64 5.24
N SER A 275 1.22 -7.06 5.74
CA SER A 275 2.40 -6.77 4.90
C SER A 275 3.13 -8.04 4.47
N THR A 276 3.23 -9.05 5.35
CA THR A 276 3.86 -10.34 5.01
C THR A 276 3.07 -11.09 3.93
N ILE A 277 1.73 -11.08 3.99
CA ILE A 277 0.88 -11.64 2.93
C ILE A 277 1.16 -10.96 1.59
N CYS A 278 1.25 -9.62 1.57
CA CYS A 278 1.58 -8.85 0.36
C CYS A 278 2.96 -9.20 -0.21
N ILE A 279 3.97 -9.38 0.65
CA ILE A 279 5.33 -9.75 0.22
C ILE A 279 5.33 -11.14 -0.42
N ILE A 280 4.66 -12.12 0.18
CA ILE A 280 4.57 -13.48 -0.36
C ILE A 280 3.86 -13.46 -1.72
N ALA A 281 2.73 -12.76 -1.81
CA ALA A 281 1.98 -12.58 -3.05
C ALA A 281 2.85 -11.96 -4.15
N ALA A 282 3.61 -10.90 -3.82
CA ALA A 282 4.51 -10.25 -4.75
C ALA A 282 5.64 -11.19 -5.21
N GLY A 283 6.23 -11.96 -4.28
CA GLY A 283 7.24 -12.96 -4.61
C GLY A 283 6.75 -14.00 -5.62
N ILE A 284 5.52 -14.51 -5.44
CA ILE A 284 4.90 -15.44 -6.39
C ILE A 284 4.76 -14.80 -7.77
N VAL A 285 4.31 -13.54 -7.84
CA VAL A 285 4.19 -12.82 -9.11
C VAL A 285 5.54 -12.65 -9.80
N LEU A 286 6.60 -12.29 -9.08
CA LEU A 286 7.94 -12.13 -9.64
C LEU A 286 8.45 -13.44 -10.24
N VAL A 287 8.31 -14.55 -9.52
CA VAL A 287 8.71 -15.87 -10.00
C VAL A 287 7.94 -16.25 -11.25
N MET A 288 6.61 -16.10 -11.24
CA MET A 288 5.76 -16.41 -12.40
C MET A 288 6.10 -15.56 -13.61
N THR A 289 6.32 -14.26 -13.40
CA THR A 289 6.73 -13.33 -14.47
C THR A 289 8.10 -13.71 -15.03
N GLY A 290 9.05 -14.10 -14.17
CA GLY A 290 10.37 -14.57 -14.57
C GLY A 290 10.34 -15.87 -15.39
N VAL A 291 9.50 -16.84 -14.99
CA VAL A 291 9.29 -18.10 -15.72
C VAL A 291 8.69 -17.84 -17.10
N LEU A 292 7.65 -17.01 -17.18
CA LEU A 292 7.06 -16.58 -18.46
C LEU A 292 8.11 -15.94 -19.37
N TRP A 293 8.99 -15.10 -18.81
CA TRP A 293 10.03 -14.45 -19.57
C TRP A 293 11.10 -15.42 -20.09
N ARG A 294 11.52 -16.39 -19.28
CA ARG A 294 12.46 -17.43 -19.69
C ARG A 294 11.90 -18.29 -20.82
N ASN A 295 10.64 -18.71 -20.71
CA ASN A 295 9.98 -19.54 -21.73
C ASN A 295 9.83 -18.79 -23.06
N VAL A 296 9.48 -17.50 -23.02
CA VAL A 296 9.39 -16.64 -24.21
C VAL A 296 10.76 -16.39 -24.86
N ARG A 297 11.85 -16.34 -24.08
CA ARG A 297 13.21 -16.23 -24.61
C ARG A 297 13.68 -17.54 -25.26
N ALA A 298 13.41 -18.68 -24.62
CA ALA A 298 13.76 -20.01 -25.14
C ALA A 298 13.08 -20.28 -26.50
N ALA A 299 11.80 -19.92 -26.64
CA ALA A 299 11.07 -20.06 -27.91
C ALA A 299 11.55 -19.12 -29.04
N ARG A 300 12.44 -18.16 -28.74
CA ARG A 300 13.01 -17.22 -29.71
C ARG A 300 14.41 -17.58 -30.18
N GLN A 301 15.05 -18.60 -29.61
CA GLN A 301 16.24 -19.13 -30.25
C GLN A 301 15.81 -19.80 -31.56
N PRO A 302 16.23 -19.28 -32.74
CA PRO A 302 16.02 -20.01 -33.97
C PRO A 302 16.72 -21.35 -33.78
N THR A 303 15.99 -22.45 -33.99
CA THR A 303 16.61 -23.74 -34.26
C THR A 303 17.63 -23.46 -35.36
N GLU A 304 18.93 -23.50 -35.04
CA GLU A 304 19.95 -23.60 -36.07
C GLU A 304 19.58 -24.86 -36.85
N ILE A 305 19.00 -24.66 -38.03
CA ILE A 305 18.96 -25.68 -39.05
C ILE A 305 20.45 -25.91 -39.33
N VAL A 306 21.00 -26.97 -38.74
CA VAL A 306 22.29 -27.51 -39.13
C VAL A 306 22.17 -27.72 -40.63
N ALA A 307 22.77 -26.82 -41.40
CA ALA A 307 22.83 -26.91 -42.84
C ALA A 307 23.63 -28.17 -43.14
N THR A 308 22.93 -29.28 -43.38
CA THR A 308 23.52 -30.46 -43.98
C THR A 308 24.16 -30.03 -45.29
N SER A 309 25.47 -30.23 -45.36
CA SER A 309 26.36 -29.96 -46.48
C SER A 309 25.67 -30.23 -47.83
N PRO A 310 25.79 -29.33 -48.84
CA PRO A 310 25.24 -29.60 -50.15
C PRO A 310 25.96 -30.80 -50.77
N ALA A 311 25.20 -31.82 -51.14
CA ALA A 311 25.67 -32.96 -51.91
C ALA A 311 26.20 -32.48 -53.28
N PRO A 312 27.24 -33.12 -53.84
CA PRO A 312 27.78 -32.74 -55.13
C PRO A 312 26.75 -32.98 -56.24
N ILE A 313 26.51 -31.93 -57.03
CA ILE A 313 25.64 -31.95 -58.21
C ILE A 313 26.35 -32.79 -59.28
N TYR A 314 25.84 -34.00 -59.54
CA TYR A 314 26.17 -34.73 -60.75
C TYR A 314 25.44 -34.09 -61.94
N HIS A 315 26.23 -33.61 -62.89
CA HIS A 315 25.77 -33.07 -64.16
C HIS A 315 25.61 -34.24 -65.13
N ASN A 316 24.37 -34.66 -65.41
CA ASN A 316 24.06 -35.55 -66.53
C ASN A 316 23.07 -34.86 -67.46
N CYS A 317 23.58 -34.37 -68.58
CA CYS A 317 22.83 -34.16 -69.80
C CYS A 317 22.80 -35.49 -70.56
N ASP A 318 21.61 -35.98 -70.90
CA ASP A 318 21.31 -36.86 -72.04
C ASP A 318 19.79 -37.03 -72.07
N GLN A 319 19.06 -36.53 -73.06
CA GLN A 319 18.83 -36.97 -74.45
C GLN A 319 17.37 -37.41 -74.59
N MET A 320 16.74 -36.95 -75.66
CA MET A 320 15.33 -37.10 -76.01
C MET A 320 14.87 -38.56 -76.11
N ILE A 321 13.55 -38.79 -75.98
CA ILE A 321 12.67 -39.35 -77.01
C ILE A 321 11.21 -39.21 -76.53
N GLY A 322 10.36 -38.65 -77.39
CA GLY A 322 8.96 -38.40 -77.10
C GLY A 322 8.07 -39.64 -77.16
N LEU A 323 6.85 -39.51 -76.63
CA LEU A 323 5.66 -40.17 -77.15
C LEU A 323 4.41 -39.43 -76.66
N SER A 324 3.68 -38.93 -77.65
CA SER A 324 2.25 -38.60 -77.70
C SER A 324 1.38 -39.34 -76.68
N GLN A 325 0.53 -38.59 -75.95
CA GLN A 325 -0.90 -38.89 -75.95
C GLN A 325 -1.77 -37.66 -75.64
N ARG A 326 -2.75 -37.49 -76.52
CA ARG A 326 -3.79 -36.48 -76.62
C ARG A 326 -5.08 -37.04 -76.01
N SER A 327 -5.79 -36.23 -75.23
CA SER A 327 -7.25 -36.26 -74.96
C SER A 327 -7.55 -34.99 -74.14
N GLU A 328 -8.13 -33.91 -74.69
CA GLU A 328 -9.58 -33.65 -74.88
C GLU A 328 -10.38 -34.05 -73.61
N ALA A 329 -11.10 -33.18 -72.87
CA ALA A 329 -11.72 -31.91 -73.22
C ALA A 329 -12.14 -31.04 -72.00
N THR A 330 -12.26 -29.73 -72.30
CA THR A 330 -13.30 -28.75 -71.90
C THR A 330 -13.41 -28.11 -70.50
N ASN A 331 -13.15 -26.79 -70.52
CA ASN A 331 -13.79 -25.66 -69.83
C ASN A 331 -13.62 -25.53 -68.29
N THR A 332 -13.22 -24.38 -67.70
CA THR A 332 -13.16 -22.99 -68.17
C THR A 332 -12.27 -22.14 -67.24
N ASN A 333 -11.54 -21.19 -67.84
CA ASN A 333 -11.05 -19.90 -67.32
C ASN A 333 -9.76 -19.80 -66.48
N ASN A 334 -8.65 -19.72 -67.24
CA ASN A 334 -7.39 -18.97 -67.09
C ASN A 334 -7.44 -17.74 -66.14
N PHE A 335 -6.38 -17.37 -65.39
CA PHE A 335 -5.03 -17.00 -65.87
C PHE A 335 -3.92 -17.46 -64.90
N SER A 336 -2.97 -18.26 -65.39
CA SER A 336 -1.64 -18.44 -64.77
C SER A 336 -0.58 -17.78 -65.66
N MET A 337 0.09 -16.74 -65.15
CA MET A 337 1.29 -16.19 -65.79
C MET A 337 2.44 -17.19 -65.67
N PHE A 338 2.73 -17.93 -66.73
CA PHE A 338 4.03 -18.60 -66.87
C PHE A 338 5.05 -17.56 -67.36
N SER A 339 5.96 -17.18 -66.47
CA SER A 339 7.13 -16.36 -66.83
C SER A 339 8.16 -17.26 -67.52
N THR A 340 8.33 -17.09 -68.82
CA THR A 340 9.48 -17.62 -69.57
C THR A 340 10.66 -16.65 -69.42
N ALA A 341 11.26 -16.61 -68.24
CA ALA A 341 12.55 -15.95 -68.06
C ALA A 341 13.66 -16.97 -68.30
N PRO A 342 14.55 -16.78 -69.30
CA PRO A 342 15.72 -17.63 -69.46
C PRO A 342 16.65 -17.46 -68.25
N CYS A 343 17.04 -18.57 -67.64
CA CYS A 343 18.08 -18.62 -66.61
C CYS A 343 19.38 -18.05 -67.20
N ASN A 344 19.83 -16.90 -66.69
CA ASN A 344 21.15 -16.36 -66.96
C ASN A 344 22.08 -16.71 -65.77
N PRO A 345 23.02 -17.65 -65.93
CA PRO A 345 23.96 -18.01 -64.88
C PRO A 345 25.21 -17.14 -65.02
N ASN A 346 25.19 -15.91 -64.50
CA ASN A 346 26.44 -15.26 -64.14
C ASN A 346 26.26 -14.21 -63.03
N PRO A 347 26.91 -14.38 -61.85
CA PRO A 347 26.78 -13.50 -60.71
C PRO A 347 27.86 -12.39 -60.79
N GLY A 348 27.48 -11.22 -61.31
CA GLY A 348 28.36 -10.05 -61.32
C GLY A 348 27.97 -9.05 -60.23
N HIS A 349 28.83 -8.92 -59.22
CA HIS A 349 28.80 -7.89 -58.18
C HIS A 349 28.22 -6.55 -58.63
N ARG A 350 27.14 -6.09 -57.98
CA ARG A 350 26.81 -4.66 -57.91
C ARG A 350 26.79 -4.22 -56.45
N ARG A 351 27.84 -3.48 -56.07
CA ARG A 351 27.81 -2.54 -54.95
C ARG A 351 26.72 -1.50 -55.22
N TYR A 352 25.84 -1.31 -54.26
CA TYR A 352 25.03 -0.10 -54.17
C TYR A 352 25.67 0.77 -53.09
N ASP A 353 26.40 1.79 -53.53
CA ASP A 353 26.63 2.98 -52.72
C ASP A 353 25.39 3.88 -52.88
N SER A 354 24.76 4.25 -51.77
CA SER A 354 23.66 5.23 -51.73
C SER A 354 24.13 6.45 -50.95
N PRO A 355 24.02 7.66 -51.53
CA PRO A 355 24.19 8.90 -50.78
C PRO A 355 22.81 9.50 -50.51
N TYR A 356 22.27 9.27 -49.31
CA TYR A 356 21.32 10.16 -48.64
C TYR A 356 21.38 9.95 -47.12
#